data_AF-A0A345EH01-F1
#
_entry.id   AF-A0A345EH01-F1
#
_cell.length_a   1.000
_cell.length_b   1.000
_cell.length_c   1.000
_cell.angle_alpha   90.00
_cell.angle_beta   90.00
_cell.angle_gamma   90.00
#
_symmetry.space_group_name_H-M   'P 1'
#
loop_
_entity.id
_entity.type
_entity.pdbx_description
1 polymer ?
#
loop_
_entity_poly.entity_id
_entity_poly.type
_entity_poly.pdbx_seq_one_letter_code
_entity_poly.pdbx_strand_id
1 'polypeptide(L)'
;MSLFDVLGSKARLKIIRELSTEPRYVSELADRVGMDGKTAVHHLSTLEEAGIVESYRTSQRKYYRLTKRIELRASPGPDPMFLLHADEVDESERTR
;
A
#
# COMPACT_ATOMS: atom_id res chain seq x y z
N MET A 1 9.03 -10.99 -6.33
CA MET A 1 8.26 -11.26 -5.09
C MET A 1 6.85 -11.66 -5.48
N SER A 2 6.25 -12.62 -4.78
CA SER A 2 4.82 -12.85 -4.90
C SER A 2 4.04 -11.73 -4.21
N LEU A 3 2.77 -11.55 -4.57
CA LEU A 3 1.89 -10.60 -3.88
C LEU A 3 1.73 -10.93 -2.38
N PHE A 4 1.79 -12.21 -2.02
CA PHE A 4 1.80 -12.67 -0.63
C PHE A 4 3.05 -12.23 0.13
N ASP A 5 4.24 -12.28 -0.48
CA ASP A 5 5.47 -11.82 0.17
C ASP A 5 5.36 -10.33 0.51
N VAL A 6 4.76 -9.54 -0.39
CA VAL A 6 4.58 -8.10 -0.19
C VAL A 6 3.48 -7.83 0.83
N LEU A 7 2.30 -8.43 0.71
CA LEU A 7 1.17 -8.13 1.60
C LEU A 7 1.20 -8.88 2.94
N GLY A 8 2.11 -9.84 3.14
CA GLY A 8 2.27 -10.58 4.38
C GLY A 8 2.91 -9.80 5.53
N SER A 9 3.47 -8.61 5.29
CA SER A 9 4.02 -7.77 6.36
C SER A 9 2.97 -6.89 7.00
N LYS A 10 2.82 -7.02 8.33
CA LYS A 10 1.97 -6.15 9.15
C LYS A 10 2.29 -4.65 8.97
N ALA A 11 3.57 -4.30 8.84
CA ALA A 11 3.99 -2.93 8.64
C ALA A 11 3.55 -2.39 7.27
N ARG A 12 3.70 -3.19 6.21
CA ARG A 12 3.25 -2.81 4.85
C ARG A 12 1.74 -2.71 4.75
N LEU A 13 0.98 -3.60 5.38
CA LEU A 13 -0.48 -3.51 5.46
C LEU A 13 -0.95 -2.23 6.17
N LYS A 14 -0.27 -1.82 7.25
CA LYS A 14 -0.57 -0.55 7.91
C LYS A 14 -0.27 0.65 7.02
N ILE A 15 0.86 0.65 6.30
CA ILE A 15 1.19 1.71 5.33
C ILE A 15 0.10 1.79 4.24
N ILE A 16 -0.29 0.67 3.65
CA ILE A 16 -1.35 0.60 2.64
C ILE A 16 -2.67 1.16 3.18
N ARG A 17 -3.03 0.80 4.43
CA ARG A 17 -4.22 1.35 5.09
C ARG A 17 -4.16 2.86 5.21
N GLU A 18 -3.04 3.43 5.63
CA GLU A 18 -2.90 4.90 5.73
C GLU A 18 -3.01 5.57 4.35
N LEU A 19 -2.42 4.97 3.32
CA LEU A 19 -2.43 5.49 1.94
C LEU A 19 -3.76 5.30 1.21
N SER A 20 -4.62 4.39 1.69
CA SER A 20 -5.99 4.24 1.18
C SER A 20 -6.90 5.43 1.51
N THR A 21 -6.51 6.25 2.48
CA THR A 21 -7.25 7.46 2.87
C THR A 21 -6.75 8.68 2.11
N GLU A 22 -5.44 8.92 2.10
CA GLU A 22 -4.82 10.04 1.40
C GLU A 22 -3.33 9.80 1.13
N PRO A 23 -2.72 10.48 0.14
CA PRO A 23 -1.27 10.44 -0.06
C PRO A 23 -0.51 11.00 1.15
N ARG A 24 0.56 10.31 1.58
CA ARG A 24 1.38 10.73 2.73
C ARG A 24 2.87 10.69 2.42
N TYR A 25 3.65 11.49 3.13
CA TYR A 25 5.11 11.47 3.07
C TYR A 25 5.71 10.55 4.13
N VAL A 26 6.99 10.21 3.97
CA VAL A 26 7.68 9.16 4.74
C VAL A 26 7.58 9.35 6.25
N SER A 27 7.89 10.54 6.77
CA SER A 27 7.90 10.75 8.23
C SER A 27 6.50 10.64 8.84
N GLU A 28 5.46 11.09 8.14
CA GLU A 28 4.09 10.92 8.62
C GLU A 28 3.67 9.45 8.69
N LEU A 29 4.04 8.66 7.67
CA LEU A 29 3.79 7.21 7.68
C LEU A 29 4.57 6.52 8.79
N ALA A 30 5.82 6.89 9.01
CA ALA A 30 6.65 6.35 10.08
C ALA A 30 5.99 6.60 11.45
N ASP A 31 5.57 7.83 11.71
CA ASP A 31 4.92 8.24 12.96
C ASP A 31 3.59 7.50 13.17
N ARG A 32 2.71 7.47 12.16
CA ARG A 32 1.38 6.84 12.27
C ARG A 32 1.44 5.33 12.43
N VAL A 33 2.38 4.68 11.76
CA VAL A 33 2.53 3.23 11.81
C VAL A 33 3.32 2.77 13.05
N GLY A 34 4.07 3.69 13.67
CA GLY A 34 4.90 3.45 14.85
C GLY A 34 6.22 2.77 14.51
N MET A 35 6.96 3.31 13.55
CA MET A 35 8.28 2.81 13.14
C MET A 35 9.25 3.97 12.85
N ASP A 36 10.54 3.67 12.73
CA ASP A 36 11.52 4.67 12.31
C ASP A 36 11.48 4.93 10.79
N GLY A 37 12.00 6.09 10.38
CA GLY A 37 12.00 6.51 8.98
C GLY A 37 12.78 5.59 8.04
N LYS A 38 13.85 4.94 8.49
CA LYS A 38 14.65 4.02 7.65
C LYS A 38 13.83 2.75 7.36
N THR A 39 13.16 2.20 8.36
CA THR A 39 12.24 1.07 8.20
C THR A 39 11.07 1.42 7.29
N ALA A 40 10.52 2.64 7.43
CA ALA A 40 9.46 3.13 6.54
C ALA A 40 9.92 3.19 5.07
N VAL A 41 11.10 3.77 4.81
CA VAL A 41 11.68 3.83 3.45
C VAL A 41 11.88 2.42 2.88
N HIS A 42 12.39 1.48 3.67
CA HIS A 42 12.58 0.11 3.23
C HIS A 42 11.26 -0.54 2.79
N HIS A 43 10.20 -0.41 3.60
CA HIS A 43 8.88 -0.93 3.25
C HIS A 43 8.26 -0.24 2.04
N LEU A 44 8.42 1.08 1.93
CA LEU A 44 7.93 1.84 0.79
C LEU A 44 8.65 1.45 -0.51
N SER A 45 9.95 1.17 -0.47
CA SER A 45 10.70 0.65 -1.64
C SER A 45 10.12 -0.68 -2.10
N THR A 46 9.91 -1.62 -1.17
CA THR A 46 9.31 -2.93 -1.52
C THR A 46 7.90 -2.78 -2.12
N LEU A 47 7.09 -1.86 -1.60
CA LEU A 47 5.75 -1.60 -2.14
C LEU A 47 5.78 -0.93 -3.52
N GLU A 48 6.75 -0.03 -3.73
CA GLU A 48 6.96 0.69 -4.99
C GLU A 48 7.48 -0.26 -6.08
N GLU A 49 8.44 -1.14 -5.75
CA GLU A 49 8.93 -2.21 -6.64
C GLU A 49 7.83 -3.21 -7.02
N ALA A 50 6.86 -3.44 -6.13
CA ALA A 50 5.70 -4.28 -6.41
C ALA A 50 4.58 -3.55 -7.20
N GLY A 51 4.75 -2.25 -7.47
CA GLY A 51 3.77 -1.42 -8.15
C GLY A 51 2.47 -1.23 -7.38
N ILE A 52 2.48 -1.42 -6.06
CA ILE A 52 1.31 -1.22 -5.18
C ILE A 52 1.14 0.25 -4.79
N VAL A 53 2.28 0.93 -4.65
CA VAL A 53 2.33 2.37 -4.42
C VAL A 53 3.22 2.99 -5.47
N GLU A 54 3.06 4.29 -5.69
CA GLU A 54 4.02 5.10 -6.41
C GLU A 54 4.34 6.33 -5.59
N SER A 55 5.45 6.97 -5.96
CA SER A 55 5.85 8.22 -5.35
C SER A 55 5.89 9.38 -6.33
N TYR A 56 5.61 10.56 -5.81
CA TYR A 56 5.76 11.81 -6.53
C TYR A 56 6.39 12.85 -5.61
N ARG A 57 7.07 13.83 -6.22
CA ARG A 57 7.70 14.93 -5.49
C ARG A 57 6.87 16.19 -5.66
N THR A 58 6.53 16.80 -4.54
CA THR A 58 6.20 18.23 -4.49
C THR A 58 7.45 19.00 -4.06
N SER A 59 7.41 20.33 -4.17
CA SER A 59 8.53 21.26 -3.99
C SER A 59 9.41 21.03 -2.75
N GLN A 60 8.90 20.35 -1.71
CA GLN A 60 9.67 20.07 -0.49
C GLN A 60 9.67 18.62 -0.01
N ARG A 61 8.81 17.73 -0.54
CA ARG A 61 8.63 16.38 0.03
C ARG A 61 8.28 15.33 -1.01
N LYS A 62 8.76 14.09 -0.78
CA LYS A 62 8.38 12.89 -1.51
C LYS A 62 7.12 12.31 -0.87
N TYR A 63 6.02 12.29 -1.60
CA TYR A 63 4.76 11.68 -1.20
C TYR A 63 4.62 10.32 -1.85
N TYR A 64 3.84 9.46 -1.21
CA TYR A 64 3.45 8.17 -1.70
C TYR A 64 1.93 8.12 -1.82
N ARG A 65 1.43 7.41 -2.82
CA ARG A 65 -0.01 7.12 -2.98
C ARG A 65 -0.21 5.67 -3.44
N LEU A 66 -1.39 5.13 -3.14
CA LEU A 66 -1.77 3.80 -3.57
C LEU A 66 -2.13 3.81 -5.07
N THR A 67 -1.59 2.86 -5.84
CA THR A 67 -1.85 2.72 -7.28
C THR A 67 -2.75 1.53 -7.60
N LYS A 68 -2.88 0.60 -6.66
CA LYS A 68 -3.66 -0.62 -6.82
C LYS A 68 -4.78 -0.77 -5.80
N ARG A 69 -5.95 -1.19 -6.26
CA ARG A 69 -7.02 -1.67 -5.40
C ARG A 69 -6.66 -3.08 -4.94
N ILE A 70 -6.58 -3.27 -3.62
CA ILE A 70 -6.24 -4.56 -3.03
C ILE A 70 -7.50 -5.21 -2.45
N GLU A 71 -7.75 -6.46 -2.81
CA GLU A 71 -8.82 -7.27 -2.26
C GLU A 71 -8.27 -8.57 -1.66
N LEU A 72 -8.58 -8.80 -0.39
CA LEU A 72 -8.34 -10.07 0.30
C LEU A 72 -9.70 -10.65 0.70
N ARG A 73 -10.04 -11.80 0.14
CA ARG A 73 -11.26 -12.54 0.47
C ARG A 73 -10.92 -13.94 0.94
N ALA A 74 -11.57 -14.34 2.03
CA ALA A 74 -11.56 -15.70 2.54
C ALA A 74 -12.97 -16.04 3.02
N SER A 75 -13.56 -17.10 2.49
CA SER A 75 -14.90 -17.54 2.90
C SER A 75 -14.97 -19.05 3.06
N PRO A 76 -15.42 -19.56 4.22
CA PRO A 76 -15.89 -20.93 4.34
C PRO A 76 -17.32 -21.01 3.76
N GLY A 77 -17.59 -22.00 2.91
CA GLY A 77 -18.87 -22.15 2.23
C GLY A 77 -18.87 -23.33 1.25
N PRO A 78 -19.97 -23.56 0.51
CA PRO A 78 -20.05 -24.66 -0.46
C PRO A 78 -19.01 -24.54 -1.58
N ASP A 79 -18.56 -23.31 -1.89
CA ASP A 79 -17.39 -23.01 -2.71
C ASP A 79 -16.31 -22.30 -1.87
N PRO A 80 -15.35 -23.04 -1.30
CA PRO A 80 -14.25 -22.46 -0.54
C PRO A 80 -13.40 -21.52 -1.41
N MET A 81 -13.10 -20.33 -0.90
CA MET A 81 -12.32 -19.34 -1.63
C MET A 81 -11.25 -18.70 -0.75
N PHE A 82 -10.07 -18.53 -1.34
CA PHE A 82 -8.99 -17.70 -0.83
C PHE A 82 -8.42 -16.88 -2.00
N LEU A 83 -8.75 -15.59 -2.03
CA LEU A 83 -8.38 -14.68 -3.11
C LEU A 83 -7.56 -13.52 -2.54
N LEU A 84 -6.38 -13.31 -3.12
CA LEU A 84 -5.60 -12.10 -2.96
C LEU A 84 -5.39 -11.47 -4.33
N HIS A 85 -5.96 -10.29 -4.53
CA HIS A 85 -5.97 -9.60 -5.81
C HIS A 85 -5.49 -8.16 -5.67
N ALA A 86 -4.81 -7.65 -6.71
CA ALA A 86 -4.32 -6.27 -6.78
C ALA A 86 -4.49 -5.72 -8.20
N ASP A 87 -5.59 -4.99 -8.41
CA ASP A 87 -5.96 -4.35 -9.68
C ASP A 87 -5.48 -2.91 -9.74
N GLU A 88 -5.32 -2.36 -10.95
CA GLU A 88 -5.09 -0.92 -11.12
C GLU A 88 -6.28 -0.12 -10.60
N VAL A 89 -6.00 0.97 -9.87
CA VAL A 89 -7.04 1.95 -9.51
C VAL A 89 -7.36 2.78 -10.76
N ASP A 90 -8.58 2.63 -11.27
CA ASP A 90 -9.08 3.37 -12.43
C ASP A 90 -8.89 4.88 -12.22
N GLU A 91 -8.27 5.55 -13.19
CA GLU A 91 -8.00 7.00 -13.15
C GLU A 91 -9.28 7.83 -12.96
N SER A 92 -10.45 7.29 -13.34
CA SER A 92 -11.74 7.94 -13.18
C SER A 92 -12.22 8.09 -11.71
N GLU A 93 -11.71 7.27 -10.78
CA GLU A 93 -11.98 7.41 -9.34
C GLU A 93 -11.13 8.51 -8.68
N ARG A 94 -10.15 9.09 -9.39
CA ARG A 94 -9.15 10.02 -8.81
C ARG A 94 -9.58 11.49 -8.72
N THR A 95 -10.78 11.84 -9.21
CA THR A 95 -11.27 13.24 -9.27
C THR A 95 -12.48 13.50 -8.36
N ARG A 96 -12.74 12.66 -7.35
CA ARG A 96 -13.86 12.85 -6.43
C ARG A 96 -13.43 13.15 -5.01
#